data_AF-A0A3B0Q202-F1
#
_entry.id   AF-A0A3B0Q202-F1
#
_cell.length_a   1.000
_cell.length_b   1.000
_cell.length_c   1.000
_cell.angle_alpha   90.00
_cell.angle_beta   90.00
_cell.angle_gamma   90.00
#
_symmetry.space_group_name_H-M   'P 1'
#
loop_
_entity.id
_entity.type
_entity.pdbx_description
1 polymer ?
#
loop_
_entity_poly.entity_id
_entity_poly.type
_entity_poly.pdbx_seq_one_letter_code
_entity_poly.pdbx_strand_id
1 'polypeptide(L)'
;MLSVANLNKEDLNAVTLRKRAAEYATEQIKNQKIQFASLQLFTDMNKVYITMDKKYEVEQLKVLKKLSLDGLVYKALKPVYW
;
A
#
# COMPACT_ATOMS: atom_id res chain seq x y z
N MET A 1 5.88 -7.10 -12.34
CA MET A 1 4.47 -6.67 -12.34
C MET A 1 4.06 -6.13 -13.72
N LEU A 2 4.66 -5.05 -14.23
CA LEU A 2 4.36 -4.52 -15.59
C LEU A 2 4.82 -5.48 -16.72
N SER A 3 5.99 -6.12 -16.55
CA SER A 3 6.50 -7.16 -17.46
C SER A 3 5.61 -8.41 -17.49
N VAL A 4 5.07 -8.80 -16.34
CA VAL A 4 4.17 -9.98 -16.19
C VAL A 4 2.79 -9.69 -16.79
N ALA A 5 2.38 -8.42 -16.82
CA ALA A 5 1.10 -7.97 -17.36
C ALA A 5 1.19 -7.46 -18.81
N ASN A 6 2.36 -7.57 -19.46
CA ASN A 6 2.63 -7.18 -20.85
C ASN A 6 2.17 -5.75 -21.20
N LEU A 7 2.43 -4.79 -20.31
CA LEU A 7 2.01 -3.39 -20.45
C LEU A 7 3.23 -2.46 -20.35
N ASN A 8 3.31 -1.45 -21.23
CA ASN A 8 4.35 -0.43 -21.13
C ASN A 8 3.95 0.64 -20.11
N LYS A 9 4.97 1.23 -19.46
CA LYS A 9 4.80 2.33 -18.49
C LYS A 9 4.13 3.56 -19.10
N GLU A 10 4.37 3.79 -20.39
CA GLU A 10 3.86 4.91 -21.19
C GLU A 10 2.36 4.76 -21.50
N ASP A 11 1.86 3.53 -21.53
CA ASP A 11 0.47 3.21 -21.89
C ASP A 11 -0.52 3.39 -20.72
N LEU A 12 -0.03 3.61 -19.50
CA LEU A 12 -0.84 3.63 -18.28
C LEU A 12 -0.78 4.97 -17.56
N ASN A 13 -1.92 5.68 -17.52
CA ASN A 13 -2.12 6.78 -16.59
C ASN A 13 -1.91 6.29 -15.13
N ALA A 14 -1.22 7.09 -14.32
CA ALA A 14 -0.96 6.83 -12.91
C ALA A 14 -2.21 6.43 -12.10
N VAL A 15 -3.38 7.00 -12.42
CA VAL A 15 -4.64 6.64 -11.76
C VAL A 15 -5.03 5.20 -12.06
N THR A 16 -4.99 4.80 -13.32
CA THR A 16 -5.31 3.44 -13.76
C THR A 16 -4.34 2.43 -13.16
N LEU A 17 -3.05 2.76 -13.13
CA LEU A 17 -2.03 1.93 -12.51
C LEU A 17 -2.30 1.67 -11.03
N ARG A 18 -2.62 2.72 -10.26
CA ARG A 18 -2.92 2.60 -8.82
C ARG A 18 -4.19 1.77 -8.57
N LYS A 19 -5.21 1.89 -9.40
CA LYS A 19 -6.43 1.05 -9.31
C LYS A 19 -6.07 -0.42 -9.49
N ARG A 20 -5.33 -0.76 -10.55
CA ARG A 20 -4.86 -2.14 -10.79
C ARG A 20 -3.97 -2.67 -9.67
N ALA A 21 -3.10 -1.83 -9.11
CA ALA A 21 -2.27 -2.21 -7.97
C ALA A 21 -3.12 -2.54 -6.72
N ALA A 22 -4.17 -1.76 -6.45
CA ALA A 22 -5.09 -2.01 -5.34
C ALA A 22 -5.94 -3.28 -5.54
N GLU A 23 -6.39 -3.54 -6.77
CA GLU A 23 -7.07 -4.77 -7.15
C GLU A 23 -6.18 -5.99 -6.91
N TYR A 24 -4.94 -5.95 -7.42
CA TYR A 24 -3.95 -6.99 -7.21
C TYR A 24 -3.65 -7.21 -5.72
N ALA A 25 -3.43 -6.14 -4.94
CA ALA A 25 -3.22 -6.25 -3.51
C ALA A 25 -4.40 -6.92 -2.79
N THR A 26 -5.63 -6.59 -3.18
CA THR A 26 -6.85 -7.18 -2.62
C THR A 26 -6.94 -8.69 -2.91
N GLU A 27 -6.57 -9.10 -4.12
CA GLU A 27 -6.48 -10.51 -4.50
C GLU A 27 -5.43 -11.24 -3.65
N GLN A 28 -4.22 -10.67 -3.53
CA GLN A 28 -3.15 -11.29 -2.76
C GLN A 28 -3.49 -11.41 -1.26
N ILE A 29 -4.22 -10.45 -0.69
CA ILE A 29 -4.72 -10.55 0.69
C ILE A 29 -5.61 -11.80 0.84
N LYS A 30 -6.48 -12.08 -0.12
CA LYS A 30 -7.34 -13.28 -0.07
C LYS A 30 -6.50 -14.56 -0.14
N ASN A 31 -5.54 -14.62 -1.06
CA ASN A 31 -4.65 -15.76 -1.22
C ASN A 31 -3.84 -16.03 0.05
N GLN A 32 -3.26 -14.98 0.65
CA GLN A 32 -2.51 -15.07 1.90
C GLN A 32 -3.40 -15.49 3.08
N LYS A 33 -4.64 -15.01 3.17
CA LYS A 33 -5.57 -15.46 4.22
C LYS A 33 -5.83 -16.97 4.16
N ILE A 34 -5.98 -17.53 2.96
CA ILE A 34 -6.15 -18.99 2.77
C ILE A 34 -4.89 -19.74 3.20
N GLN A 35 -3.72 -19.25 2.79
CA GLN A 35 -2.42 -19.84 3.19
C GLN A 35 -2.19 -19.76 4.70
N PHE A 36 -2.54 -18.65 5.35
CA PHE A 36 -2.42 -18.52 6.79
C PHE A 36 -3.42 -19.38 7.56
N ALA A 37 -4.61 -19.60 7.01
CA ALA A 37 -5.57 -20.53 7.58
C ALA A 37 -5.05 -21.98 7.55
N SER A 38 -4.35 -22.39 6.48
CA SER A 38 -3.76 -23.74 6.42
C SER A 38 -2.62 -23.94 7.42
N LEU A 39 -1.94 -22.85 7.81
CA LEU A 39 -0.91 -22.86 8.86
C LEU A 39 -1.48 -22.81 10.29
N GLN A 40 -2.81 -22.78 10.45
CA GLN A 40 -3.48 -22.76 11.76
C GLN A 40 -2.98 -21.64 12.69
N LEU A 41 -2.67 -20.46 12.13
CA LEU A 41 -2.25 -19.30 12.91
C LEU A 41 -3.35 -18.88 13.91
N PHE A 42 -2.95 -18.59 15.14
CA PHE A 42 -3.86 -18.13 16.20
C PHE A 42 -4.20 -16.63 16.04
N THR A 43 -4.90 -16.30 14.96
CA THR A 43 -5.25 -14.92 14.57
C THR A 43 -6.66 -14.87 13.97
N ASP A 44 -7.40 -13.80 14.27
CA ASP A 44 -8.70 -13.54 13.64
C ASP A 44 -8.52 -12.96 12.22
N MET A 45 -8.66 -13.83 11.21
CA MET A 45 -8.55 -13.44 9.80
C MET A 45 -9.75 -12.64 9.28
N ASN A 46 -10.83 -12.52 10.05
CA ASN A 46 -11.96 -11.64 9.72
C ASN A 46 -11.66 -10.18 10.11
N LYS A 47 -10.75 -9.95 11.06
CA LYS A 47 -10.37 -8.63 11.54
C LYS A 47 -8.91 -8.32 11.24
N VAL A 48 -8.65 -7.83 10.03
CA VAL A 48 -7.32 -7.43 9.56
C VAL A 48 -7.25 -5.92 9.33
N TYR A 49 -6.07 -5.33 9.51
CA TYR A 49 -5.81 -3.97 9.05
C TYR A 49 -5.27 -4.00 7.63
N ILE A 50 -5.65 -3.01 6.83
CA ILE A 50 -5.21 -2.87 5.44
C ILE A 50 -4.71 -1.45 5.28
N THR A 51 -3.48 -1.27 4.82
CA THR A 51 -2.83 0.05 4.76
C THR A 51 -3.47 1.01 3.76
N MET A 52 -4.12 0.48 2.72
CA MET A 52 -4.91 1.26 1.74
C MET A 52 -6.36 1.49 2.17
N ASP A 53 -6.77 1.07 3.37
CA ASP A 53 -8.07 1.46 3.94
C ASP A 53 -8.08 2.97 4.18
N LYS A 54 -9.16 3.65 3.80
CA LYS A 54 -9.33 5.10 3.98
C LYS A 54 -9.19 5.54 5.43
N LYS A 55 -9.63 4.72 6.39
CA LYS A 55 -9.42 5.02 7.82
C LYS A 55 -7.94 5.00 8.17
N TYR A 56 -7.19 4.03 7.65
CA TYR A 56 -5.75 3.92 7.89
C TYR A 56 -4.97 5.07 7.23
N GLU A 57 -5.29 5.39 5.97
CA GLU A 57 -4.70 6.53 5.25
C GLU A 57 -4.96 7.86 5.98
N VAL A 58 -6.15 8.05 6.55
CA VAL A 58 -6.47 9.25 7.35
C VAL A 58 -5.60 9.33 8.61
N GLU A 59 -5.39 8.23 9.33
CA GLU A 59 -4.49 8.23 10.49
C GLU A 59 -3.05 8.56 10.08
N GLN A 60 -2.57 8.04 8.95
CA GLN A 60 -1.25 8.41 8.40
C GLN A 60 -1.15 9.91 8.13
N LEU A 61 -2.19 10.51 7.53
CA LEU A 61 -2.23 11.95 7.26
C LEU A 61 -2.25 12.79 8.53
N LYS A 62 -2.93 12.34 9.59
CA LYS A 62 -2.92 13.03 10.90
C LYS A 62 -1.52 13.05 11.52
N VAL A 63 -0.80 11.92 11.46
CA VAL A 63 0.58 11.83 11.96
C VAL A 63 1.48 12.75 11.13
N LEU A 64 1.39 12.69 9.80
CA LEU A 64 2.17 13.57 8.93
C LEU A 64 1.89 15.05 9.19
N LYS A 65 0.61 15.43 9.36
CA LYS A 65 0.21 16.80 9.72
C LYS A 65 0.87 17.24 11.01
N LYS A 66 0.84 16.41 12.05
CA LYS A 66 1.48 16.72 13.34
C LYS A 66 2.98 16.94 13.17
N LEU A 67 3.68 16.00 12.53
CA LEU A 67 5.12 16.11 12.30
C LEU A 67 5.50 17.37 11.51
N SER A 68 4.68 17.75 10.52
CA SER A 68 4.89 18.98 9.76
C SER A 68 4.68 20.24 10.61
N LEU A 69 3.64 20.26 11.46
CA LEU A 69 3.38 21.40 12.36
C LEU A 69 4.43 21.53 13.47
N ASP A 70 4.99 20.40 13.92
CA ASP A 70 6.06 20.34 14.92
C ASP A 70 7.45 20.69 14.32
N GLY A 71 7.53 21.01 13.02
CA GLY A 71 8.78 21.38 12.34
C GLY A 71 9.73 20.21 12.06
N LEU A 72 9.24 18.96 12.13
CA LEU A 72 10.04 17.75 11.98
C LEU A 72 10.11 17.23 10.53
N VAL A 73 9.28 17.79 9.63
CA VAL A 73 9.26 17.43 8.21
C VAL A 73 9.88 18.57 7.40
N TYR A 74 10.88 18.24 6.58
CA TYR A 74 11.57 19.20 5.72
C TYR A 74 11.93 18.60 4.37
N LYS A 75 12.22 19.47 3.39
CA LYS A 75 12.69 19.09 2.05
C LYS A 75 14.14 19.53 1.89
N ALA A 76 15.00 18.61 1.45
CA ALA A 76 16.41 18.87 1.20
C ALA A 76 16.92 18.08 -0.02
N LEU A 77 18.10 18.45 -0.51
CA LEU A 77 18.80 17.72 -1.55
C LEU A 77 19.76 16.72 -0.88
N LYS A 78 19.33 15.47 -0.84
CA LYS A 78 20.13 14.35 -0.34
C LYS A 78 20.40 13.40 -1.52
N PRO A 79 21.65 12.98 -1.78
CA PRO A 79 21.91 11.89 -2.72
C PRO A 79 21.13 10.64 -2.30
N VAL A 80 20.36 10.07 -3.23
CA VAL A 80 19.59 8.84 -3.05
C VAL A 80 19.86 7.91 -4.22
N TYR A 81 19.71 6.60 -4.01
CA TYR A 81 19.72 5.64 -5.11
C TYR A 81 18.53 5.95 -6.04
N TRP A 82 18.84 6.12 -7.32
CA TRP A 82 17.86 6.41 -8.36
C TRP A 82 17.80 5.26 -9.36
#